data_AF-A0A8T5TJH3-F1
#
_entry.id   AF-A0A8T5TJH3-F1
#
_cell.length_a   1.000
_cell.length_b   1.000
_cell.length_c   1.000
_cell.angle_alpha   90.00
_cell.angle_beta   90.00
_cell.angle_gamma   90.00
#
_symmetry.space_group_name_H-M   'P 1'
#
loop_
_entity.id
_entity.type
_entity.pdbx_description
1 polymer ?
#
loop_
_entity_poly.entity_id
_entity_poly.type
_entity_poly.pdbx_seq_one_letter_code
_entity_poly.pdbx_strand_id
1 'polypeptide(L)'
;MSYKEEDSDESNIKDLIFFEEIDSKAKEIKEIPKVTEEIDQQNNIKLSTELLPHLGKFKYTSILNNESNAPINNIKIKVQYPGFLELTRSIPPTITNIDIEDEENLELVKLEFSNIQANEIKDVTLFFTPKNIINEGKIRTFSAFVNKDGYIRVIESEPLKINIDKIVLQPKLIPSSKIAEFLKGQEIRKAIRSYGIGINQNIDLDFIFNRLEVILRANNLQYITKDKKKRILWYFGNDLESNSDILVVGQIKEKKIEWIISSNNQSLIISLLVILSSELKDVLLRMGIINSTDNLYNLECKFCGYVLPNFPNKGKSAKCQNCNLDQVVW
;
A
#
# COMPACT_ATOMS: atom_id res chain seq x y z
N MET A 1 24.59 55.98 25.32
CA MET A 1 23.23 55.39 25.36
C MET A 1 23.08 54.60 24.08
N SER A 2 23.20 53.28 24.18
CA SER A 2 23.02 52.32 23.09
C SER A 2 21.87 51.41 23.54
N TYR A 3 20.76 51.45 22.80
CA TYR A 3 19.63 50.56 23.02
C TYR A 3 19.92 49.24 22.30
N LYS A 4 19.89 48.16 23.08
CA LYS A 4 19.87 46.78 22.60
C LYS A 4 18.51 46.52 21.96
N GLU A 5 18.50 45.99 20.74
CA GLU A 5 17.38 45.23 20.21
C GLU A 5 17.49 43.81 20.79
N GLU A 6 16.46 43.39 21.52
CA GLU A 6 16.27 41.99 21.91
C GLU A 6 15.33 41.34 20.89
N ASP A 7 15.88 40.36 20.17
CA ASP A 7 15.16 39.34 19.43
C ASP A 7 14.09 38.69 20.31
N SER A 8 12.86 38.56 19.82
CA SER A 8 11.83 37.74 20.46
C SER A 8 11.20 36.75 19.47
N ASP A 9 11.71 35.52 19.57
CA ASP A 9 10.99 34.24 19.56
C ASP A 9 10.00 33.91 18.42
N GLU A 10 10.53 33.59 17.24
CA GLU A 10 9.89 32.69 16.25
C GLU A 10 10.07 31.19 16.60
N SER A 11 10.69 30.87 17.74
CA SER A 11 11.15 29.51 18.09
C SER A 11 10.09 28.62 18.74
N ASN A 12 8.98 29.15 19.26
CA ASN A 12 8.06 28.39 20.13
C ASN A 12 6.84 27.74 19.46
N ILE A 13 6.55 28.02 18.17
CA ILE A 13 5.35 27.46 17.50
C ILE A 13 5.58 26.03 16.98
N LYS A 14 6.85 25.64 16.76
CA LYS A 14 7.21 24.32 16.20
C LYS A 14 6.88 23.16 17.14
N ASP A 15 6.79 23.40 18.44
CA ASP A 15 6.66 22.37 19.48
C ASP A 15 5.23 22.18 20.02
N LEU A 16 4.22 22.91 19.51
CA LEU A 16 2.87 22.94 20.11
C LEU A 16 1.83 22.00 19.46
N ILE A 17 2.21 21.15 18.51
CA ILE A 17 1.25 20.22 17.90
C ILE A 17 1.20 18.92 18.72
N PHE A 18 0.47 18.98 19.83
CA PHE A 18 0.02 17.81 20.58
C PHE A 18 -1.39 17.43 20.13
N PHE A 19 -1.63 16.14 19.91
CA PHE A 19 -2.97 15.61 19.67
C PHE A 19 -3.54 15.24 21.04
N GLU A 20 -4.38 16.10 21.59
CA GLU A 20 -5.26 15.70 22.69
C GLU A 20 -6.63 15.30 22.10
N GLU A 21 -7.17 14.19 22.58
CA GLU A 21 -8.56 13.79 22.33
C GLU A 21 -9.49 14.78 23.05
N ILE A 22 -10.31 15.51 22.31
CA ILE A 22 -11.25 16.48 22.89
C ILE A 22 -12.68 15.95 22.79
N ASP A 23 -13.22 15.64 23.96
CA ASP A 23 -14.62 15.36 24.22
C ASP A 23 -15.50 16.59 23.94
N SER A 24 -16.60 16.36 23.23
CA SER A 24 -17.54 17.37 22.75
C SER A 24 -18.40 18.00 23.86
N LYS A 25 -18.42 19.34 23.99
CA LYS A 25 -19.61 20.13 24.42
C LYS A 25 -19.63 21.55 23.82
N ALA A 26 -20.77 21.87 23.20
CA ALA A 26 -21.06 23.16 22.56
C ALA A 26 -21.38 24.30 23.58
N LYS A 27 -21.10 25.54 23.17
CA LYS A 27 -21.72 26.77 23.71
C LYS A 27 -21.98 27.78 22.58
N GLU A 28 -23.21 28.27 22.52
CA GLU A 28 -23.68 29.35 21.63
C GLU A 28 -23.23 30.74 22.11
N ILE A 29 -22.94 31.66 21.16
CA ILE A 29 -23.13 33.12 21.33
C ILE A 29 -23.65 33.71 20.00
N LYS A 30 -24.60 34.65 20.11
CA LYS A 30 -25.37 35.35 19.06
C LYS A 30 -24.62 36.52 18.36
N GLU A 31 -25.09 36.78 17.14
CA GLU A 31 -24.81 37.76 16.05
C GLU A 31 -24.68 39.27 16.46
N ILE A 32 -24.27 40.28 15.66
CA ILE A 32 -24.48 40.65 14.23
C ILE A 32 -23.41 41.74 13.78
N PRO A 33 -23.44 42.34 12.56
CA PRO A 33 -22.60 42.05 11.40
C PRO A 33 -21.51 43.12 11.08
N LYS A 34 -20.42 42.68 10.47
CA LYS A 34 -19.60 43.51 9.57
C LYS A 34 -19.48 42.77 8.26
N VAL A 35 -19.95 43.38 7.18
CA VAL A 35 -19.62 42.90 5.84
C VAL A 35 -18.20 43.37 5.54
N THR A 36 -17.24 42.57 5.96
CA THR A 36 -15.97 42.38 5.29
C THR A 36 -16.15 41.09 4.50
N GLU A 37 -15.80 41.09 3.21
CA GLU A 37 -15.56 39.82 2.50
C GLU A 37 -14.32 39.19 3.11
N GLU A 38 -14.49 38.53 4.26
CA GLU A 38 -13.52 37.59 4.78
C GLU A 38 -13.67 36.30 3.98
N ILE A 39 -12.77 36.10 3.03
CA ILE A 39 -12.53 34.79 2.45
C ILE A 39 -11.97 33.93 3.58
N ASP A 40 -12.88 33.26 4.27
CA ASP A 40 -12.58 32.26 5.28
C ASP A 40 -11.86 31.07 4.61
N GLN A 41 -10.61 30.81 4.99
CA GLN A 41 -9.89 29.62 4.51
C GLN A 41 -10.57 28.33 4.96
N GLN A 42 -11.42 28.35 6.00
CA GLN A 42 -12.08 27.18 6.55
C GLN A 42 -12.90 26.40 5.51
N ASN A 43 -13.53 27.09 4.55
CA ASN A 43 -14.31 26.46 3.47
C ASN A 43 -13.52 26.26 2.16
N ASN A 44 -12.27 26.73 2.10
CA ASN A 44 -11.44 26.72 0.90
C ASN A 44 -10.30 25.69 0.97
N ILE A 45 -10.08 25.03 2.11
CA ILE A 45 -9.17 23.89 2.19
C ILE A 45 -9.99 22.61 2.14
N LYS A 46 -9.77 21.77 1.13
CA LYS A 46 -10.49 20.51 0.95
C LYS A 46 -9.56 19.33 1.09
N LEU A 47 -9.98 18.34 1.89
CA LEU A 47 -9.36 17.03 1.96
C LEU A 47 -10.23 16.04 1.20
N SER A 48 -9.69 15.41 0.16
CA SER A 48 -10.35 14.31 -0.54
C SER A 48 -9.50 13.05 -0.46
N THR A 49 -10.17 11.91 -0.33
CA THR A 49 -9.52 10.61 -0.15
C THR A 49 -10.14 9.58 -1.07
N GLU A 50 -9.31 8.70 -1.62
CA GLU A 50 -9.74 7.63 -2.52
C GLU A 50 -8.99 6.34 -2.17
N LEU A 51 -9.70 5.21 -2.16
CA LEU A 51 -9.13 3.89 -1.97
C LEU A 51 -9.57 2.98 -3.13
N LEU A 52 -8.62 2.46 -3.90
CA LEU A 52 -8.90 1.60 -5.04
C LEU A 52 -7.98 0.37 -5.07
N PRO A 53 -8.49 -0.79 -5.52
CA PRO A 53 -7.65 -1.89 -5.98
C PRO A 53 -6.73 -1.42 -7.12
N HIS A 54 -5.44 -1.70 -6.98
CA HIS A 54 -4.41 -1.35 -7.94
C HIS A 54 -3.40 -2.50 -8.10
N LEU A 55 -3.55 -3.23 -9.20
CA LEU A 55 -2.84 -4.45 -9.54
C LEU A 55 -3.00 -5.51 -8.44
N GLY A 56 -1.97 -5.72 -7.62
CA GLY A 56 -1.97 -6.68 -6.52
C GLY A 56 -1.98 -6.02 -5.14
N LYS A 57 -2.44 -4.78 -5.06
CA LYS A 57 -2.39 -3.92 -3.87
C LYS A 57 -3.62 -3.03 -3.77
N PHE A 58 -3.76 -2.36 -2.63
CA PHE A 58 -4.63 -1.20 -2.51
C PHE A 58 -3.84 0.09 -2.66
N LYS A 59 -4.33 1.01 -3.49
CA LYS A 59 -3.82 2.38 -3.62
C LYS A 59 -4.75 3.31 -2.85
N TYR A 60 -4.21 3.94 -1.82
CA TYR A 60 -4.89 5.00 -1.09
C TYR A 60 -4.31 6.34 -1.50
N THR A 61 -5.14 7.29 -1.89
CA THR A 61 -4.72 8.65 -2.25
C THR A 61 -5.40 9.63 -1.31
N SER A 62 -4.63 10.55 -0.73
CA SER A 62 -5.11 11.66 0.08
C SER A 62 -4.67 12.95 -0.58
N ILE A 63 -5.62 13.84 -0.89
CA ILE A 63 -5.39 15.07 -1.64
C ILE A 63 -5.85 16.24 -0.77
N LEU A 64 -4.92 17.12 -0.42
CA LEU A 64 -5.20 18.37 0.26
C LEU A 64 -5.14 19.51 -0.76
N ASN A 65 -6.28 20.12 -1.05
CA ASN A 65 -6.42 21.21 -2.00
C ASN A 65 -6.58 22.54 -1.27
N ASN A 66 -5.66 23.48 -1.49
CA ASN A 66 -5.78 24.86 -1.01
C ASN A 66 -6.43 25.73 -2.09
N GLU A 67 -7.77 25.82 -2.10
CA GLU A 67 -8.52 26.68 -3.03
C GLU A 67 -8.58 28.14 -2.57
N SER A 68 -7.83 28.52 -1.53
CA SER A 68 -7.78 29.89 -1.06
C SER A 68 -6.70 30.70 -1.76
N ASN A 69 -6.79 32.03 -1.63
CA ASN A 69 -5.83 32.98 -2.19
C ASN A 69 -4.56 33.17 -1.32
N ALA A 70 -4.41 32.42 -0.22
CA ALA A 70 -3.27 32.53 0.68
C ALA A 70 -2.65 31.15 0.96
N PRO A 71 -1.34 31.07 1.20
CA PRO A 71 -0.69 29.81 1.53
C PRO A 71 -1.17 29.28 2.90
N ILE A 72 -1.00 27.97 3.11
CA ILE A 72 -1.06 27.33 4.42
C ILE A 72 0.32 26.75 4.76
N ASN A 73 0.67 26.71 6.03
CA ASN A 73 2.00 26.34 6.51
C ASN A 73 1.95 25.19 7.52
N ASN A 74 3.09 24.57 7.78
CA ASN A 74 3.29 23.54 8.81
C ASN A 74 2.26 22.39 8.71
N ILE A 75 2.08 21.86 7.50
CA ILE A 75 1.07 20.83 7.23
C ILE A 75 1.56 19.49 7.76
N LYS A 76 0.75 18.84 8.59
CA LYS A 76 0.96 17.47 9.07
C LYS A 76 -0.18 16.59 8.60
N ILE A 77 0.12 15.62 7.75
CA ILE A 77 -0.83 14.60 7.28
C ILE A 77 -0.57 13.31 8.04
N LYS A 78 -1.61 12.79 8.68
CA LYS A 78 -1.60 11.47 9.31
C LYS A 78 -2.55 10.56 8.57
N VAL A 79 -2.10 9.35 8.22
CA VAL A 79 -2.97 8.30 7.69
C VAL A 79 -2.98 7.14 8.67
N GLN A 80 -4.17 6.80 9.17
CA GLN A 80 -4.41 5.65 10.03
C GLN A 80 -4.97 4.51 9.19
N TYR A 81 -4.42 3.32 9.33
CA TYR A 81 -4.82 2.14 8.57
C TYR A 81 -4.70 0.86 9.42
N PRO A 82 -5.41 -0.22 9.07
CA PRO A 82 -5.42 -1.42 9.91
C PRO A 82 -4.13 -2.23 9.75
N GLY A 83 -3.64 -2.81 10.85
CA GLY A 83 -2.34 -3.52 10.92
C GLY A 83 -2.24 -4.80 10.08
N PHE A 84 -3.35 -5.28 9.51
CA PHE A 84 -3.30 -6.34 8.50
C PHE A 84 -2.80 -5.85 7.14
N LEU A 85 -2.67 -4.55 6.92
CA LEU A 85 -2.04 -3.97 5.76
C LEU A 85 -0.58 -3.68 6.04
N GLU A 86 0.28 -3.98 5.08
CA GLU A 86 1.67 -3.59 5.06
C GLU A 86 1.83 -2.40 4.09
N LEU A 87 2.32 -1.27 4.58
CA LEU A 87 2.71 -0.18 3.71
C LEU A 87 3.98 -0.54 2.95
N THR A 88 3.86 -0.67 1.63
CA THR A 88 4.97 -1.12 0.77
C THR A 88 5.62 -0.01 -0.03
N ARG A 89 4.91 1.11 -0.23
CA ARG A 89 5.39 2.26 -1.01
C ARG A 89 4.57 3.50 -0.70
N SER A 90 5.20 4.66 -0.80
CA SER A 90 4.55 5.97 -0.79
C SER A 90 5.04 6.91 -1.88
N ILE A 91 4.20 7.89 -2.21
CA ILE A 91 4.52 9.03 -3.05
C ILE A 91 3.95 10.28 -2.35
N PRO A 92 4.75 11.29 -2.03
CA PRO A 92 6.21 11.32 -2.10
C PRO A 92 6.86 10.25 -1.18
N PRO A 93 8.12 9.83 -1.46
CA PRO A 93 8.82 8.80 -0.67
C PRO A 93 9.30 9.30 0.71
N THR A 94 8.77 10.43 1.18
CA THR A 94 9.21 11.17 2.37
C THR A 94 8.42 10.78 3.62
N ILE A 95 8.17 9.49 3.83
CA ILE A 95 7.57 9.04 5.10
C ILE A 95 8.61 9.20 6.19
N THR A 96 8.29 10.01 7.18
CA THR A 96 9.21 10.32 8.27
C THR A 96 9.10 9.32 9.40
N ASN A 97 7.90 8.82 9.73
CA ASN A 97 7.67 7.84 10.81
C ASN A 97 6.48 6.91 10.52
N ILE A 98 6.64 5.62 10.83
CA ILE A 98 5.54 4.65 10.97
C ILE A 98 5.45 4.34 12.46
N ASP A 99 4.38 4.81 13.12
CA ASP A 99 4.10 4.53 14.52
C ASP A 99 3.00 3.47 14.61
N ILE A 100 3.11 2.55 15.57
CA ILE A 100 2.09 1.54 15.84
C ILE A 100 1.27 2.03 17.04
N GLU A 101 -0.06 2.15 16.88
CA GLU A 101 -0.97 2.40 17.99
C GLU A 101 -1.46 1.06 18.54
N ASP A 102 -0.94 0.68 19.71
CA ASP A 102 -1.08 -0.65 20.32
C ASP A 102 -2.53 -1.01 20.72
N GLU A 103 -3.43 -0.03 20.89
CA GLU A 103 -4.77 -0.28 21.46
C GLU A 103 -5.78 -0.87 20.46
N GLU A 104 -5.60 -0.68 19.14
CA GLU A 104 -6.56 -1.14 18.12
C GLU A 104 -5.92 -1.93 16.95
N ASN A 105 -4.65 -2.33 17.06
CA ASN A 105 -3.88 -2.91 15.95
C ASN A 105 -3.95 -2.01 14.70
N LEU A 106 -3.85 -0.69 14.91
CA LEU A 106 -3.82 0.32 13.88
C LEU A 106 -2.38 0.79 13.70
N GLU A 107 -1.98 0.97 12.46
CA GLU A 107 -0.71 1.56 12.09
C GLU A 107 -0.95 3.00 11.61
N LEU A 108 0.02 3.87 11.87
CA LEU A 108 -0.01 5.27 11.51
C LEU A 108 1.19 5.66 10.66
N VAL A 109 0.93 6.43 9.61
CA VAL A 109 1.98 7.09 8.82
C VAL A 109 1.83 8.60 8.96
N LYS A 110 2.94 9.26 9.27
CA LYS A 110 3.01 10.73 9.39
C LYS A 110 3.83 11.31 8.24
N LEU A 111 3.32 12.37 7.62
CA LEU A 111 4.00 13.17 6.60
C LEU A 111 3.93 14.65 6.98
N GLU A 112 5.02 15.37 6.76
CA GLU A 112 5.11 16.79 7.07
C GLU A 112 5.51 17.58 5.81
N PHE A 113 4.84 18.72 5.60
CA PHE A 113 5.13 19.65 4.53
C PHE A 113 5.27 21.06 5.08
N SER A 114 6.25 21.82 4.57
CA SER A 114 6.50 23.19 5.03
C SER A 114 5.37 24.15 4.67
N ASN A 115 4.94 24.12 3.41
CA ASN A 115 3.85 24.95 2.91
C ASN A 115 3.09 24.30 1.74
N ILE A 116 1.89 24.81 1.49
CA ILE A 116 1.11 24.62 0.27
C ILE A 116 0.67 26.02 -0.15
N GLN A 117 1.05 26.45 -1.36
CA GLN A 117 0.75 27.77 -1.88
C GLN A 117 -0.75 27.95 -2.15
N ALA A 118 -1.16 29.19 -2.40
CA ALA A 118 -2.51 29.49 -2.86
C ALA A 118 -2.82 28.74 -4.17
N ASN A 119 -4.01 28.14 -4.26
CA ASN A 119 -4.46 27.34 -5.40
C ASN A 119 -3.56 26.14 -5.74
N GLU A 120 -2.81 25.64 -4.76
CA GLU A 120 -1.95 24.46 -4.91
C GLU A 120 -2.61 23.22 -4.31
N ILE A 121 -2.34 22.08 -4.94
CA ILE A 121 -2.76 20.75 -4.51
C ILE A 121 -1.55 19.99 -4.00
N LYS A 122 -1.72 19.32 -2.86
CA LYS A 122 -0.75 18.35 -2.36
C LYS A 122 -1.38 16.97 -2.27
N ASP A 123 -0.77 15.98 -2.90
CA ASP A 123 -1.21 14.61 -2.85
C ASP A 123 -0.21 13.69 -2.12
N VAL A 124 -0.76 12.73 -1.40
CA VAL A 124 -0.04 11.62 -0.79
C VAL A 124 -0.69 10.33 -1.26
N THR A 125 0.08 9.49 -1.94
CA THR A 125 -0.35 8.16 -2.35
C THR A 125 0.38 7.10 -1.53
N LEU A 126 -0.38 6.18 -0.93
CA LEU A 126 0.12 5.03 -0.19
C LEU A 126 -0.30 3.73 -0.88
N PHE A 127 0.60 2.75 -0.91
CA PHE A 127 0.34 1.43 -1.50
C PHE A 127 0.43 0.34 -0.44
N PHE A 128 -0.71 -0.30 -0.19
CA PHE A 128 -0.86 -1.31 0.84
C PHE A 128 -0.91 -2.73 0.24
N THR A 129 -0.10 -3.63 0.81
CA THR A 129 -0.19 -5.07 0.57
C THR A 129 -0.88 -5.71 1.77
N PRO A 130 -1.95 -6.50 1.58
CA PRO A 130 -2.53 -7.18 2.71
C PRO A 130 -1.69 -8.38 3.17
N LYS A 131 -1.63 -8.59 4.48
CA LYS A 131 -0.88 -9.67 5.13
C LYS A 131 -1.71 -10.96 5.21
N ASN A 132 -3.03 -10.87 5.44
CA ASN A 132 -3.96 -11.99 5.69
C ASN A 132 -5.32 -11.78 5.01
N ILE A 133 -6.03 -12.86 4.62
CA ILE A 133 -7.33 -12.85 3.89
C ILE A 133 -8.48 -12.27 4.72
N ILE A 134 -8.51 -12.53 6.02
CA ILE A 134 -9.68 -12.24 6.86
C ILE A 134 -9.32 -11.08 7.77
N ASN A 135 -9.50 -9.86 7.29
CA ASN A 135 -9.55 -8.66 8.12
C ASN A 135 -10.35 -7.58 7.38
N GLU A 136 -11.31 -7.01 8.08
CA GLU A 136 -11.97 -5.77 7.68
C GLU A 136 -11.32 -4.61 8.44
N GLY A 137 -11.30 -3.43 7.84
CA GLY A 137 -10.79 -2.25 8.51
C GLY A 137 -11.21 -0.97 7.83
N LYS A 138 -10.66 0.14 8.32
CA LYS A 138 -10.92 1.47 7.81
C LYS A 138 -9.61 2.21 7.64
N ILE A 139 -9.50 2.99 6.57
CA ILE A 139 -8.41 3.93 6.37
C ILE A 139 -8.99 5.34 6.47
N ARG A 140 -8.33 6.22 7.22
CA ARG A 140 -8.70 7.63 7.33
C ARG A 140 -7.48 8.53 7.38
N THR A 141 -7.65 9.76 6.90
CA THR A 141 -6.64 10.81 6.94
C THR A 141 -7.06 11.93 7.90
N PHE A 142 -6.09 12.42 8.65
CA PHE A 142 -6.16 13.69 9.36
C PHE A 142 -5.12 14.66 8.78
N SER A 143 -5.52 15.90 8.55
CA SER A 143 -4.63 16.97 8.11
C SER A 143 -4.70 18.12 9.09
N ALA A 144 -3.57 18.45 9.72
CA ALA A 144 -3.42 19.65 10.55
C ALA A 144 -2.54 20.67 9.83
N PHE A 145 -2.90 21.96 9.86
CA PHE A 145 -2.13 23.02 9.21
C PHE A 145 -2.34 24.37 9.91
N VAL A 146 -1.42 25.31 9.68
CA VAL A 146 -1.53 26.70 10.13
C VAL A 146 -2.06 27.55 8.98
N ASN A 147 -3.17 28.25 9.23
CA ASN A 147 -3.82 29.13 8.26
C ASN A 147 -3.08 30.48 8.16
N LYS A 148 -3.51 31.36 7.25
CA LYS A 148 -2.89 32.69 7.05
C LYS A 148 -2.90 33.59 8.30
N ASP A 149 -3.84 33.36 9.22
CA ASP A 149 -4.04 34.15 10.45
C ASP A 149 -3.27 33.56 11.65
N GLY A 150 -2.50 32.48 11.43
CA GLY A 150 -1.72 31.81 12.46
C GLY A 150 -2.49 30.77 13.28
N TYR A 151 -3.76 30.49 12.96
CA TYR A 151 -4.55 29.47 13.66
C TYR A 151 -4.24 28.07 13.15
N ILE A 152 -4.16 27.12 14.08
CA ILE A 152 -4.11 25.69 13.77
C ILE A 152 -5.51 25.22 13.39
N ARG A 153 -5.62 24.55 12.25
CA ARG A 153 -6.84 23.91 11.75
C ARG A 153 -6.60 22.43 11.56
N VAL A 154 -7.67 21.64 11.74
CA VAL A 154 -7.66 20.18 11.53
C VAL A 154 -8.84 19.82 10.65
N ILE A 155 -8.60 18.98 9.65
CA ILE A 155 -9.62 18.39 8.78
C ILE A 155 -9.41 16.87 8.78
N GLU A 156 -10.49 16.12 8.97
CA GLU A 156 -10.52 14.66 8.92
C GLU A 156 -11.31 14.20 7.69
N SER A 157 -10.87 13.11 7.06
CA SER A 157 -11.62 12.45 6.00
C SER A 157 -12.62 11.46 6.58
N GLU A 158 -13.75 11.27 5.90
CA GLU A 158 -14.63 10.12 6.18
C GLU A 158 -13.84 8.79 6.05
N PRO A 159 -14.07 7.82 6.95
CA PRO A 159 -13.32 6.57 6.93
C PRO A 159 -13.71 5.69 5.74
N LEU A 160 -12.73 5.32 4.93
CA LEU A 160 -12.92 4.39 3.81
C LEU A 160 -12.78 2.96 4.30
N LYS A 161 -13.84 2.16 4.11
CA LYS A 161 -13.82 0.73 4.44
C LYS A 161 -12.92 -0.02 3.49
N ILE A 162 -12.20 -0.99 4.04
CA ILE A 162 -11.39 -1.94 3.28
C ILE A 162 -11.69 -3.35 3.75
N ASN A 163 -11.94 -4.23 2.79
CA ASN A 163 -12.16 -5.64 2.98
C ASN A 163 -11.39 -6.40 1.90
N ILE A 164 -10.88 -7.58 2.24
CA ILE A 164 -10.37 -8.52 1.25
C ILE A 164 -11.48 -9.52 0.99
N ASP A 165 -11.95 -9.56 -0.25
CA ASP A 165 -13.03 -10.45 -0.62
C ASP A 165 -12.59 -11.89 -0.44
N LYS A 166 -13.44 -12.69 0.22
CA LYS A 166 -13.32 -14.13 0.16
C LYS A 166 -13.63 -14.54 -1.27
N ILE A 167 -12.79 -15.39 -1.84
CA ILE A 167 -12.96 -15.85 -3.22
C ILE A 167 -13.29 -17.33 -3.23
N VAL A 168 -14.10 -17.75 -4.20
CA VAL A 168 -14.46 -19.15 -4.40
C VAL A 168 -14.13 -19.53 -5.83
N LEU A 169 -12.93 -20.09 -5.99
CA LEU A 169 -12.44 -20.50 -7.29
C LEU A 169 -13.05 -21.82 -7.72
N GLN A 170 -13.49 -21.85 -8.98
CA GLN A 170 -13.83 -23.05 -9.70
C GLN A 170 -12.84 -23.35 -10.82
N PRO A 171 -12.54 -24.64 -11.06
CA PRO A 171 -11.70 -25.05 -12.15
C PRO A 171 -12.40 -24.74 -13.48
N LYS A 172 -11.72 -24.02 -14.37
CA LYS A 172 -12.21 -23.72 -15.71
C LYS A 172 -11.22 -24.22 -16.75
N LEU A 173 -11.67 -25.16 -17.57
CA LEU A 173 -10.88 -25.70 -18.69
C LEU A 173 -10.84 -24.68 -19.83
N ILE A 174 -9.63 -24.28 -20.22
CA ILE A 174 -9.42 -23.46 -21.43
C ILE A 174 -8.30 -24.07 -22.28
N PRO A 175 -8.39 -24.00 -23.62
CA PRO A 175 -7.28 -24.35 -24.49
C PRO A 175 -6.09 -23.41 -24.28
N SER A 176 -4.86 -23.94 -24.30
CA SER A 176 -3.64 -23.12 -24.19
C SER A 176 -3.54 -22.01 -25.26
N SER A 177 -4.15 -22.23 -26.43
CA SER A 177 -4.22 -21.23 -27.51
C SER A 177 -5.01 -19.97 -27.13
N LYS A 178 -5.93 -20.06 -26.17
CA LYS A 178 -6.76 -18.95 -25.69
C LYS A 178 -6.08 -18.07 -24.64
N ILE A 179 -4.96 -18.51 -24.06
CA ILE A 179 -4.24 -17.75 -23.02
C ILE A 179 -3.72 -16.42 -23.57
N ALA A 180 -3.13 -16.43 -24.76
CA ALA A 180 -2.59 -15.22 -25.37
C ALA A 180 -3.69 -14.21 -25.72
N GLU A 181 -4.87 -14.69 -26.10
CA GLU A 181 -6.05 -13.85 -26.36
C GLU A 181 -6.58 -13.25 -25.04
N PHE A 182 -6.74 -14.07 -24.00
CA PHE A 182 -7.12 -13.61 -22.67
C PHE A 182 -6.20 -12.49 -22.19
N LEU A 183 -4.87 -12.70 -22.19
CA LEU A 183 -3.90 -11.71 -21.73
C LEU A 183 -3.86 -10.40 -22.53
N LYS A 184 -4.41 -10.38 -23.76
CA LYS A 184 -4.49 -9.17 -24.60
C LYS A 184 -5.76 -8.34 -24.34
N GLY A 185 -6.69 -8.83 -23.53
CA GLY A 185 -7.90 -8.09 -23.18
C GLY A 185 -7.56 -6.75 -22.52
N GLN A 186 -8.17 -5.65 -22.99
CA GLN A 186 -7.84 -4.30 -22.53
C GLN A 186 -8.09 -4.07 -21.03
N GLU A 187 -9.01 -4.84 -20.44
CA GLU A 187 -9.34 -4.78 -19.02
C GLU A 187 -8.50 -5.74 -18.16
N ILE A 188 -7.79 -6.69 -18.78
CA ILE A 188 -6.96 -7.61 -18.03
C ILE A 188 -5.79 -6.84 -17.41
N ARG A 189 -5.67 -6.99 -16.10
CA ARG A 189 -4.56 -6.48 -15.31
C ARG A 189 -3.70 -7.65 -14.88
N LYS A 190 -2.41 -7.37 -14.69
CA LYS A 190 -1.42 -8.35 -14.28
C LYS A 190 -0.69 -7.83 -13.05
N ALA A 191 -0.68 -8.63 -12.00
CA ALA A 191 0.12 -8.38 -10.82
C ALA A 191 1.16 -9.48 -10.63
N ILE A 192 2.29 -9.13 -10.03
CA ILE A 192 3.36 -10.06 -9.71
C ILE A 192 3.70 -9.89 -8.24
N ARG A 193 3.72 -11.00 -7.50
CA ARG A 193 4.29 -11.07 -6.16
C ARG A 193 5.52 -11.96 -6.24
N SER A 194 6.67 -11.44 -5.82
CA SER A 194 7.97 -12.09 -5.97
C SER A 194 8.65 -12.17 -4.62
N TYR A 195 9.16 -13.34 -4.27
CA TYR A 195 9.80 -13.60 -2.98
C TYR A 195 11.20 -14.18 -3.14
N GLY A 196 12.10 -13.75 -2.27
CA GLY A 196 13.39 -14.39 -2.01
C GLY A 196 13.37 -15.10 -0.67
N ILE A 197 13.95 -16.30 -0.60
CA ILE A 197 14.12 -17.01 0.67
C ILE A 197 15.49 -16.68 1.24
N GLY A 198 15.51 -15.85 2.27
CA GLY A 198 16.71 -15.39 2.92
C GLY A 198 17.21 -16.34 4.00
N ILE A 199 17.78 -17.48 3.57
CA ILE A 199 18.49 -18.41 4.46
C ILE A 199 19.89 -18.70 3.93
N ASN A 200 20.81 -19.07 4.83
CA ASN A 200 22.20 -19.39 4.49
C ASN A 200 22.39 -20.81 3.91
N GLN A 201 21.33 -21.61 3.92
CA GLN A 201 21.36 -23.00 3.45
C GLN A 201 21.04 -23.09 1.95
N ASN A 202 21.55 -24.13 1.30
CA ASN A 202 21.16 -24.43 -0.09
C ASN A 202 19.70 -24.90 -0.12
N ILE A 203 18.93 -24.30 -1.03
CA ILE A 203 17.51 -24.59 -1.21
C ILE A 203 17.34 -25.49 -2.43
N ASP A 204 16.62 -26.59 -2.26
CA ASP A 204 16.13 -27.40 -3.39
C ASP A 204 14.99 -26.66 -4.10
N LEU A 205 15.31 -26.02 -5.21
CA LEU A 205 14.34 -25.27 -6.01
C LEU A 205 13.35 -26.17 -6.74
N ASP A 206 13.72 -27.40 -7.09
CA ASP A 206 12.79 -28.33 -7.75
C ASP A 206 11.74 -28.81 -6.76
N PHE A 207 12.14 -29.02 -5.51
CA PHE A 207 11.22 -29.30 -4.43
C PHE A 207 10.24 -28.16 -4.19
N ILE A 208 10.70 -26.91 -4.10
CA ILE A 208 9.80 -25.75 -3.96
C ILE A 208 8.88 -25.64 -5.18
N PHE A 209 9.39 -25.84 -6.39
CA PHE A 209 8.58 -25.78 -7.61
C PHE A 209 7.43 -26.79 -7.58
N ASN A 210 7.68 -28.01 -7.11
CA ASN A 210 6.64 -29.01 -6.92
C ASN A 210 5.59 -28.58 -5.88
N ARG A 211 5.99 -27.82 -4.85
CA ARG A 211 5.05 -27.29 -3.85
C ARG A 211 4.15 -26.19 -4.40
N LEU A 212 4.64 -25.34 -5.32
CA LEU A 212 3.80 -24.37 -6.01
C LEU A 212 2.65 -25.06 -6.77
N GLU A 213 2.93 -26.23 -7.37
CA GLU A 213 1.91 -27.03 -8.05
C GLU A 213 0.84 -27.56 -7.08
N VAL A 214 1.23 -27.99 -5.88
CA VAL A 214 0.31 -28.46 -4.83
C VAL A 214 -0.60 -27.33 -4.34
N ILE A 215 -0.03 -26.16 -4.05
CA ILE A 215 -0.76 -24.96 -3.59
C ILE A 215 -1.87 -24.60 -4.59
N LEU A 216 -1.56 -24.54 -5.88
CA LEU A 216 -2.56 -24.14 -6.88
C LEU A 216 -3.68 -25.17 -7.07
N ARG A 217 -3.36 -26.46 -6.98
CA ARG A 217 -4.37 -27.53 -7.03
C ARG A 217 -5.28 -27.50 -5.79
N ALA A 218 -4.71 -27.21 -4.62
CA ALA A 218 -5.48 -27.07 -3.39
C ALA A 218 -6.48 -25.90 -3.45
N ASN A 219 -6.17 -24.88 -4.26
CA ASN A 219 -7.03 -23.73 -4.52
C ASN A 219 -7.99 -23.93 -5.70
N ASN A 220 -8.31 -25.17 -6.07
CA ASN A 220 -9.27 -25.53 -7.13
C ASN A 220 -8.99 -24.90 -8.51
N LEU A 221 -7.74 -24.51 -8.79
CA LEU A 221 -7.38 -24.03 -10.11
C LEU A 221 -7.16 -25.20 -11.06
N GLN A 222 -7.59 -25.03 -12.30
CA GLN A 222 -7.43 -26.00 -13.37
C GLN A 222 -6.03 -25.92 -13.97
N TYR A 223 -5.31 -27.04 -13.96
CA TYR A 223 -4.01 -27.16 -14.63
C TYR A 223 -4.16 -26.96 -16.15
N ILE A 224 -3.28 -26.13 -16.73
CA ILE A 224 -3.17 -25.95 -18.18
C ILE A 224 -1.91 -26.67 -18.70
N THR A 225 -0.73 -26.25 -18.25
CA THR A 225 0.56 -26.76 -18.72
C THR A 225 1.69 -26.43 -17.73
N LYS A 226 2.86 -27.05 -17.88
CA LYS A 226 4.08 -26.70 -17.14
C LYS A 226 5.35 -26.93 -17.95
N ASP A 227 6.33 -26.06 -17.76
CA ASP A 227 7.69 -26.21 -18.26
C ASP A 227 8.59 -26.53 -17.06
N LYS A 228 8.93 -27.81 -16.92
CA LYS A 228 9.78 -28.28 -15.81
C LYS A 228 11.20 -27.69 -15.88
N LYS A 229 11.75 -27.50 -17.08
CA LYS A 229 13.12 -26.98 -17.24
C LYS A 229 13.22 -25.52 -16.82
N LYS A 230 12.21 -24.73 -17.18
CA LYS A 230 12.12 -23.31 -16.79
C LYS A 230 11.48 -23.08 -15.43
N ARG A 231 10.95 -24.13 -14.79
CA ARG A 231 10.17 -24.07 -13.54
C ARG A 231 9.03 -23.08 -13.63
N ILE A 232 8.17 -23.26 -14.64
CA ILE A 232 6.97 -22.44 -14.84
C ILE A 232 5.76 -23.36 -14.92
N LEU A 233 4.67 -22.97 -14.27
CA LEU A 233 3.40 -23.68 -14.31
C LEU A 233 2.27 -22.69 -14.59
N TRP A 234 1.26 -23.14 -15.34
CA TRP A 234 0.12 -22.32 -15.74
C TRP A 234 -1.17 -23.00 -15.32
N TYR A 235 -2.01 -22.21 -14.65
CA TYR A 235 -3.29 -22.63 -14.10
C TYR A 235 -4.36 -21.59 -14.42
N PHE A 236 -5.59 -22.04 -14.62
CA PHE A 236 -6.74 -21.17 -14.92
C PHE A 236 -7.91 -21.48 -13.99
N GLY A 237 -8.74 -20.48 -13.74
CA GLY A 237 -9.97 -20.66 -12.98
C GLY A 237 -10.95 -19.54 -13.27
N ASN A 238 -12.06 -19.59 -12.54
CA ASN A 238 -13.07 -18.56 -12.52
C ASN A 238 -13.50 -18.37 -11.06
N ASP A 239 -13.63 -17.12 -10.63
CA ASP A 239 -14.24 -16.82 -9.34
C ASP A 239 -15.77 -16.85 -9.47
N LEU A 240 -16.43 -17.61 -8.59
CA LEU A 240 -17.88 -17.78 -8.62
C LEU A 240 -18.65 -16.51 -8.33
N GLU A 241 -18.16 -15.68 -7.42
CA GLU A 241 -18.90 -14.51 -6.94
C GLU A 241 -18.84 -13.38 -7.97
N SER A 242 -17.65 -13.07 -8.47
CA SER A 242 -17.46 -12.02 -9.47
C SER A 242 -17.58 -12.51 -10.92
N ASN A 243 -17.77 -13.82 -11.13
CA ASN A 243 -17.76 -14.48 -12.44
C ASN A 243 -16.55 -14.11 -13.30
N SER A 244 -15.43 -13.78 -12.66
CA SER A 244 -14.24 -13.26 -13.35
C SER A 244 -13.23 -14.38 -13.57
N ASP A 245 -12.72 -14.46 -14.79
CA ASP A 245 -11.69 -15.41 -15.15
C ASP A 245 -10.33 -15.00 -14.57
N ILE A 246 -9.53 -15.99 -14.20
CA ILE A 246 -8.22 -15.78 -13.60
C ILE A 246 -7.17 -16.76 -14.15
N LEU A 247 -6.07 -16.20 -14.62
CA LEU A 247 -4.86 -16.95 -14.97
C LEU A 247 -3.85 -16.79 -13.84
N VAL A 248 -3.28 -17.90 -13.40
CA VAL A 248 -2.20 -17.93 -12.42
C VAL A 248 -0.98 -18.62 -13.03
N VAL A 249 0.17 -17.95 -12.94
CA VAL A 249 1.46 -18.52 -13.30
C VAL A 249 2.35 -18.52 -12.06
N GLY A 250 2.72 -19.72 -11.62
CA GLY A 250 3.76 -19.89 -10.61
C GLY A 250 5.09 -20.13 -11.31
N GLN A 251 6.16 -19.48 -10.86
CA GLN A 251 7.48 -19.76 -11.40
C GLN A 251 8.60 -19.60 -10.38
N ILE A 252 9.72 -20.28 -10.64
CA ILE A 252 10.98 -20.05 -9.94
C ILE A 252 12.03 -19.57 -10.93
N LYS A 253 12.45 -18.32 -10.79
CA LYS A 253 13.42 -17.67 -11.69
C LYS A 253 14.45 -16.90 -10.87
N GLU A 254 15.74 -17.13 -11.13
CA GLU A 254 16.84 -16.37 -10.50
C GLU A 254 16.75 -16.34 -8.95
N LYS A 255 16.46 -17.50 -8.35
CA LYS A 255 16.22 -17.69 -6.89
C LYS A 255 14.99 -16.94 -6.34
N LYS A 256 14.13 -16.44 -7.21
CA LYS A 256 12.86 -15.82 -6.86
C LYS A 256 11.71 -16.80 -7.05
N ILE A 257 10.77 -16.79 -6.13
CA ILE A 257 9.49 -17.50 -6.24
C ILE A 257 8.45 -16.46 -6.61
N GLU A 258 7.77 -16.64 -7.74
CA GLU A 258 6.87 -15.64 -8.28
C GLU A 258 5.47 -16.20 -8.51
N TRP A 259 4.48 -15.47 -8.01
CA TRP A 259 3.08 -15.58 -8.41
C TRP A 259 2.77 -14.46 -9.38
N ILE A 260 2.33 -14.82 -10.57
CA ILE A 260 1.88 -13.89 -11.59
C ILE A 260 0.40 -14.16 -11.80
N ILE A 261 -0.44 -13.17 -11.53
CA ILE A 261 -1.90 -13.32 -11.59
C ILE A 261 -2.45 -12.32 -12.60
N SER A 262 -3.37 -12.79 -13.45
CA SER A 262 -4.06 -11.96 -14.43
C SER A 262 -5.56 -12.17 -14.40
N SER A 263 -6.31 -11.07 -14.30
CA SER A 263 -7.78 -11.01 -14.32
C SER A 263 -8.24 -9.59 -14.69
N ASN A 264 -9.50 -9.42 -15.08
CA ASN A 264 -10.14 -8.10 -15.17
C ASN A 264 -10.60 -7.57 -13.80
N ASN A 265 -10.71 -8.43 -12.79
CA ASN A 265 -11.06 -8.04 -11.43
C ASN A 265 -9.79 -7.90 -10.57
N GLN A 266 -9.43 -6.66 -10.22
CA GLN A 266 -8.25 -6.38 -9.41
C GLN A 266 -8.41 -6.78 -7.93
N SER A 267 -9.62 -6.72 -7.36
CA SER A 267 -9.88 -7.23 -6.00
C SER A 267 -9.62 -8.74 -5.92
N LEU A 268 -10.10 -9.49 -6.91
CA LEU A 268 -9.81 -10.93 -7.04
C LEU A 268 -8.30 -11.21 -7.14
N ILE A 269 -7.55 -10.40 -7.89
CA ILE A 269 -6.09 -10.52 -7.97
C ILE A 269 -5.44 -10.34 -6.59
N ILE A 270 -5.87 -9.31 -5.85
CA ILE A 270 -5.38 -9.04 -4.49
C ILE A 270 -5.69 -10.22 -3.57
N SER A 271 -6.94 -10.67 -3.50
CA SER A 271 -7.34 -11.79 -2.64
C SER A 271 -6.52 -13.03 -2.95
N LEU A 272 -6.42 -13.44 -4.23
CA LEU A 272 -5.69 -14.65 -4.60
C LEU A 272 -4.19 -14.53 -4.32
N LEU A 273 -3.57 -13.37 -4.53
CA LEU A 273 -2.16 -13.16 -4.16
C LEU A 273 -1.94 -13.34 -2.66
N VAL A 274 -2.86 -12.87 -1.82
CA VAL A 274 -2.77 -13.03 -0.36
C VAL A 274 -2.93 -14.52 0.01
N ILE A 275 -3.87 -15.25 -0.61
CA ILE A 275 -4.05 -16.70 -0.38
C ILE A 275 -2.77 -17.45 -0.72
N LEU A 276 -2.29 -17.33 -1.96
CA LEU A 276 -1.15 -18.09 -2.44
C LEU A 276 0.15 -17.72 -1.70
N SER A 277 0.29 -16.46 -1.28
CA SER A 277 1.43 -16.04 -0.47
C SER A 277 1.40 -16.61 0.94
N SER A 278 0.21 -16.64 1.56
CA SER A 278 0.03 -17.20 2.91
C SER A 278 0.29 -18.70 2.91
N GLU A 279 -0.28 -19.43 1.93
CA GLU A 279 -0.02 -20.86 1.80
C GLU A 279 1.44 -21.18 1.50
N LEU A 280 2.12 -20.36 0.68
CA LEU A 280 3.56 -20.52 0.45
C LEU A 280 4.34 -20.38 1.77
N LYS A 281 4.07 -19.33 2.56
CA LYS A 281 4.72 -19.11 3.86
C LYS A 281 4.50 -20.30 4.79
N ASP A 282 3.26 -20.75 4.91
CA ASP A 282 2.87 -21.91 5.71
C ASP A 282 3.59 -23.19 5.30
N VAL A 283 3.65 -23.46 4.00
CA VAL A 283 4.34 -24.63 3.46
C VAL A 283 5.83 -24.55 3.78
N LEU A 284 6.49 -23.41 3.55
CA LEU A 284 7.92 -23.26 3.83
C LEU A 284 8.23 -23.42 5.33
N LEU A 285 7.38 -22.91 6.21
CA LEU A 285 7.50 -23.06 7.68
C LEU A 285 7.32 -24.51 8.13
N ARG A 286 6.22 -25.16 7.74
CA ARG A 286 5.91 -26.54 8.14
C ARG A 286 6.97 -27.54 7.69
N MET A 287 7.67 -27.21 6.61
CA MET A 287 8.72 -28.03 6.04
C MET A 287 10.11 -27.74 6.63
N GLY A 288 10.21 -26.77 7.54
CA GLY A 288 11.48 -26.36 8.14
C GLY A 288 12.46 -25.73 7.14
N ILE A 289 11.99 -25.23 5.99
CA ILE A 289 12.83 -24.50 5.03
C ILE A 289 13.16 -23.12 5.58
N ILE A 290 12.17 -22.49 6.23
CA ILE A 290 12.34 -21.23 6.96
C ILE A 290 11.93 -21.43 8.42
N ASN A 291 12.54 -20.65 9.31
CA ASN A 291 12.25 -20.69 10.75
C ASN A 291 11.24 -19.61 11.16
N SER A 292 11.14 -18.54 10.38
CA SER A 292 10.15 -17.46 10.52
C SER A 292 9.68 -17.00 9.14
N THR A 293 8.46 -16.43 9.07
CA THR A 293 7.98 -15.73 7.88
C THR A 293 8.87 -14.56 7.47
N ASP A 294 9.66 -14.00 8.40
CA ASP A 294 10.60 -12.90 8.13
C ASP A 294 11.78 -13.33 7.27
N ASN A 295 11.99 -14.65 7.09
CA ASN A 295 12.97 -15.17 6.13
C ASN A 295 12.46 -15.13 4.68
N LEU A 296 11.22 -14.67 4.43
CA LEU A 296 10.66 -14.52 3.10
C LEU A 296 10.54 -13.03 2.72
N TYR A 297 11.41 -12.58 1.83
CA TYR A 297 11.54 -11.16 1.48
C TYR A 297 10.77 -10.84 0.19
N ASN A 298 9.88 -9.85 0.25
CA ASN A 298 9.19 -9.34 -0.94
C ASN A 298 10.18 -8.58 -1.83
N LEU A 299 10.28 -8.98 -3.10
CA LEU A 299 11.24 -8.45 -4.07
C LEU A 299 10.66 -7.31 -4.90
N GLU A 300 10.03 -6.37 -4.22
CA GLU A 300 9.48 -5.19 -4.84
C GLU A 300 10.37 -3.97 -4.59
N CYS A 301 10.54 -3.13 -5.61
CA CYS A 301 11.23 -1.86 -5.46
C CYS A 301 10.41 -0.90 -4.59
N LYS A 302 10.97 -0.50 -3.43
CA LYS A 302 10.34 0.42 -2.48
C LYS A 302 10.01 1.79 -3.08
N PHE A 303 10.72 2.17 -4.15
CA PHE A 303 10.56 3.47 -4.81
C PHE A 303 9.48 3.49 -5.91
N CYS A 304 9.47 2.47 -6.78
CA CYS A 304 8.58 2.46 -7.96
C CYS A 304 7.63 1.28 -8.06
N GLY A 305 7.70 0.31 -7.14
CA GLY A 305 6.85 -0.88 -7.11
C GLY A 305 7.19 -1.96 -8.15
N TYR A 306 8.27 -1.79 -8.92
CA TYR A 306 8.69 -2.79 -9.91
C TYR A 306 9.36 -3.99 -9.24
N VAL A 307 9.13 -5.20 -9.76
CA VAL A 307 9.77 -6.43 -9.25
C VAL A 307 11.26 -6.40 -9.54
N LEU A 308 12.08 -6.63 -8.51
CA LEU A 308 13.52 -6.68 -8.65
C LEU A 308 13.97 -7.83 -9.56
N PRO A 309 15.03 -7.62 -10.35
CA PRO A 309 15.47 -8.62 -11.33
C PRO A 309 15.91 -9.94 -10.68
N ASN A 310 16.58 -9.87 -9.52
CA ASN A 310 17.12 -11.02 -8.81
C ASN A 310 16.90 -10.89 -7.29
N PHE A 311 17.10 -12.00 -6.57
CA PHE A 311 17.27 -11.98 -5.12
C PHE A 311 18.77 -11.91 -4.79
N PRO A 312 19.27 -10.79 -4.24
CA PRO A 312 20.70 -10.62 -3.97
C PRO A 312 21.16 -11.46 -2.76
N ASN A 313 22.46 -11.62 -2.59
CA ASN A 313 23.02 -12.19 -1.35
C ASN A 313 22.80 -11.22 -0.17
N LYS A 314 22.86 -11.73 1.06
CA LYS A 314 22.67 -10.93 2.28
C LYS A 314 23.58 -9.69 2.30
N GLY A 315 23.00 -8.54 2.62
CA GLY A 315 23.66 -7.23 2.67
C GLY A 315 24.03 -6.64 1.31
N LYS A 316 23.70 -7.29 0.19
CA LYS A 316 23.94 -6.77 -1.16
C LYS A 316 22.70 -6.06 -1.69
N SER A 317 22.93 -5.02 -2.50
CA SER A 317 21.87 -4.30 -3.18
C SER A 317 21.40 -5.03 -4.43
N ALA A 318 20.14 -4.79 -4.81
CA ALA A 318 19.60 -5.08 -6.13
C ALA A 318 19.16 -3.77 -6.79
N LYS A 319 19.61 -3.55 -8.02
CA LYS A 319 19.24 -2.38 -8.81
C LYS A 319 17.88 -2.60 -9.48
N CYS A 320 16.95 -1.67 -9.27
CA CYS A 320 15.67 -1.70 -9.96
C CYS A 320 15.83 -1.36 -11.44
N GLN A 321 15.30 -2.20 -12.34
CA GLN A 321 15.38 -1.95 -13.79
C GLN A 321 14.48 -0.82 -14.28
N ASN A 322 13.46 -0.43 -13.52
CA ASN A 322 12.52 0.61 -13.90
C ASN A 322 12.98 2.01 -13.46
N CYS A 323 13.39 2.19 -12.20
CA CYS A 323 13.82 3.48 -11.68
C CYS A 323 15.34 3.63 -11.47
N ASN A 324 16.12 2.58 -11.77
CA ASN A 324 17.59 2.56 -11.63
C ASN A 324 18.14 2.83 -10.22
N LEU A 325 17.29 2.79 -9.19
CA LEU A 325 17.70 2.94 -7.79
C LEU A 325 18.11 1.59 -7.19
N ASP A 326 19.15 1.61 -6.36
CA ASP A 326 19.61 0.47 -5.58
C ASP A 326 18.85 0.35 -4.26
N GLN A 327 18.58 -0.89 -3.84
CA GLN A 327 18.03 -1.16 -2.52
C GLN A 327 18.62 -2.44 -1.92
N VAL A 328 18.89 -2.44 -0.63
CA VAL A 328 19.25 -3.63 0.14
C VAL A 328 17.96 -4.34 0.55
N VAL A 329 17.89 -5.65 0.27
CA VAL A 329 16.66 -6.44 0.46
C VAL A 329 16.65 -7.17 1.80
N TRP A 330 17.81 -7.69 2.25
CA TRP A 330 17.96 -8.49 3.47
C TRP A 330 19.38 -8.51 4.03
#